data_AF-A0A6N7XWY9-F1
#
_entry.id   AF-A0A6N7XWY9-F1
#
_cell.length_a   1.000
_cell.length_b   1.000
_cell.length_c   1.000
_cell.angle_alpha   90.00
_cell.angle_beta   90.00
_cell.angle_gamma   90.00
#
_symmetry.space_group_name_H-M   'P 1'
#
loop_
_entity.id
_entity.type
_entity.pdbx_description
1 polymer ?
#
loop_
_entity_poly.entity_id
_entity_poly.type
_entity_poly.pdbx_seq_one_letter_code
_entity_poly.pdbx_strand_id
1 'polypeptide(L)'
;MKITGNQFNTNNFMQNNKKNIGFKPWNSKIIMSGQNIFRANIRQDKNEKLEGPQSSEGNMYKGIYESIILDKIARKIARGEEITAEERAMIMEKAPDRLEKAVQANKRRKEIENRVKAAKTEREARDIILESKVEAKIALDKGDQIYGEYLMEAVNKVESDYNKNGGKNKGNTPKDINEKEKGKGIDIRL
;
A
#
# COMPACT_ATOMS: atom_id res chain seq x y z
N MET A 1 19.28 54.76 -27.02
CA MET A 1 17.81 54.73 -27.13
C MET A 1 17.25 54.11 -25.86
N LYS A 2 16.45 54.88 -25.11
CA LYS A 2 15.72 54.42 -23.92
C LYS A 2 14.31 54.03 -24.39
N ILE A 3 13.84 52.84 -24.05
CA ILE A 3 12.44 52.46 -24.23
C ILE A 3 11.84 52.34 -22.84
N THR A 4 11.02 53.33 -22.52
CA THR A 4 10.17 53.47 -21.34
C THR A 4 8.99 52.52 -21.41
N GLY A 5 8.50 52.12 -20.23
CA GLY A 5 7.58 51.01 -20.04
C GLY A 5 6.18 51.19 -20.60
N ASN A 6 5.41 50.10 -20.50
CA ASN A 6 3.98 50.14 -20.64
C ASN A 6 3.33 49.33 -19.50
N GLN A 7 2.40 49.99 -18.84
CA GLN A 7 1.67 49.56 -17.65
C GLN A 7 0.37 48.83 -18.05
N PHE A 8 0.12 47.72 -17.36
CA PHE A 8 -1.16 47.07 -17.03
C PHE A 8 -2.25 46.86 -18.09
N ASN A 9 -2.66 45.60 -18.28
CA ASN A 9 -4.08 45.20 -18.18
C ASN A 9 -4.23 43.69 -17.92
N THR A 10 -4.28 43.28 -16.64
CA THR A 10 -4.79 41.95 -16.25
C THR A 10 -6.15 42.15 -15.62
N ASN A 11 -7.21 42.08 -16.43
CA ASN A 11 -8.57 42.07 -15.94
C ASN A 11 -9.30 40.80 -16.40
N ASN A 12 -9.88 40.14 -15.40
CA ASN A 12 -11.03 39.24 -15.44
C ASN A 12 -10.86 37.86 -16.10
N PHE A 13 -10.36 36.92 -15.30
CA PHE A 13 -10.81 35.52 -15.38
C PHE A 13 -10.89 34.87 -13.99
N MET A 14 -11.56 35.51 -13.05
CA MET A 14 -11.87 34.91 -11.73
C MET A 14 -13.17 35.48 -11.14
N GLN A 15 -14.26 35.41 -11.88
CA GLN A 15 -15.61 35.51 -11.30
C GLN A 15 -16.54 34.65 -12.15
N ASN A 16 -16.87 33.45 -11.67
CA ASN A 16 -18.16 32.75 -11.86
C ASN A 16 -18.05 31.26 -11.48
N ASN A 17 -18.06 30.93 -10.18
CA ASN A 17 -18.87 29.82 -9.68
C ASN A 17 -19.01 29.86 -8.14
N LYS A 18 -19.68 30.89 -7.61
CA LYS A 18 -20.26 30.80 -6.26
C LYS A 18 -21.54 29.97 -6.35
N LYS A 19 -21.42 28.66 -6.25
CA LYS A 19 -22.50 27.77 -5.82
C LYS A 19 -22.07 27.05 -4.55
N ASN A 20 -22.76 27.42 -3.47
CA ASN A 20 -22.64 26.85 -2.13
C ASN A 20 -22.64 25.32 -2.16
N ILE A 21 -21.51 24.70 -1.81
CA ILE A 21 -21.49 23.33 -1.30
C ILE A 21 -20.93 23.45 0.11
N GLY A 22 -21.84 23.40 1.08
CA GLY A 22 -21.54 23.61 2.49
C GLY A 22 -20.49 22.64 3.02
N PHE A 23 -19.48 23.24 3.66
CA PHE A 23 -18.57 22.57 4.57
C PHE A 23 -19.38 21.99 5.74
N LYS A 24 -19.49 20.65 5.82
CA LYS A 24 -20.11 19.97 6.98
C LYS A 24 -19.02 19.62 8.00
N PRO A 25 -19.16 20.00 9.27
CA PRO A 25 -18.19 19.65 10.30
C PRO A 25 -18.21 18.15 10.60
N TRP A 26 -17.04 17.64 10.98
CA TRP A 26 -16.68 16.24 11.20
C TRP A 26 -17.30 15.64 12.50
N ASN A 27 -18.61 15.80 12.69
CA ASN A 27 -19.35 15.14 13.78
C ASN A 27 -20.86 14.94 13.52
N SER A 28 -21.28 14.69 12.27
CA SER A 28 -22.63 14.16 12.03
C SER A 28 -22.57 12.65 11.97
N LYS A 29 -23.04 11.96 13.02
CA LYS A 29 -23.42 10.55 12.96
C LYS A 29 -24.54 10.38 11.93
N ILE A 30 -24.19 10.07 10.70
CA ILE A 30 -25.16 9.54 9.72
C ILE A 30 -25.19 8.03 9.95
N ILE A 31 -26.14 7.61 10.77
CA ILE A 31 -26.59 6.21 10.83
C ILE A 31 -27.51 6.03 9.63
N MET A 32 -26.95 5.62 8.49
CA MET A 32 -27.76 5.07 7.39
C MET A 32 -27.99 3.59 7.70
N SER A 33 -29.10 3.29 8.37
CA SER A 33 -29.64 1.93 8.38
C SER A 33 -30.00 1.56 6.94
N GLY A 34 -29.34 0.52 6.42
CA GLY A 34 -29.54 0.01 5.06
C GLY A 34 -30.86 -0.75 4.88
N GLN A 35 -31.98 -0.17 5.28
CA GLN A 35 -33.31 -0.71 5.03
C GLN A 35 -34.12 0.35 4.28
N ASN A 36 -34.60 -0.01 3.08
CA ASN A 36 -35.52 0.73 2.19
C ASN A 36 -34.90 1.47 0.98
N ILE A 37 -34.27 0.73 0.05
CA ILE A 37 -34.13 1.18 -1.35
C ILE A 37 -34.70 0.17 -2.36
N PHE A 38 -35.17 -1.01 -1.94
CA PHE A 38 -35.86 -1.96 -2.83
C PHE A 38 -37.36 -1.97 -2.59
N ARG A 39 -38.07 -1.03 -3.20
CA ARG A 39 -39.48 -1.20 -3.61
C ARG A 39 -39.68 -0.62 -5.00
N ALA A 40 -38.97 -1.19 -5.97
CA ALA A 40 -39.44 -1.21 -7.34
C ALA A 40 -40.51 -2.31 -7.44
N ASN A 41 -41.68 -1.91 -7.90
CA ASN A 41 -42.91 -2.69 -7.99
C ASN A 41 -42.76 -3.75 -9.10
N ILE A 42 -42.30 -4.97 -8.76
CA ILE A 42 -42.22 -6.08 -9.72
C ILE A 42 -43.63 -6.70 -9.83
N ARG A 43 -44.39 -6.24 -10.83
CA ARG A 43 -45.48 -7.03 -11.40
C ARG A 43 -44.84 -8.16 -12.20
N GLN A 44 -44.97 -9.40 -11.71
CA GLN A 44 -44.58 -10.60 -12.46
C GLN A 44 -45.63 -10.87 -13.54
N ASP A 45 -45.45 -10.29 -14.72
CA ASP A 45 -46.00 -10.90 -15.93
C ASP A 45 -45.09 -12.07 -16.32
N LYS A 46 -45.59 -13.27 -16.00
CA LYS A 46 -45.03 -14.54 -16.43
C LYS A 46 -45.38 -14.70 -17.91
N ASN A 47 -44.49 -14.29 -18.80
CA ASN A 47 -44.26 -14.88 -20.12
C ASN A 47 -43.41 -13.93 -20.96
N GLU A 48 -42.11 -13.90 -20.71
CA GLU A 48 -41.17 -13.49 -21.75
C GLU A 48 -39.83 -14.16 -21.46
N LYS A 49 -39.41 -15.05 -22.36
CA LYS A 49 -38.03 -15.53 -22.41
C LYS A 49 -37.16 -14.33 -22.80
N LEU A 50 -36.75 -13.54 -21.81
CA LEU A 50 -35.75 -12.50 -22.00
C LEU A 50 -34.39 -13.20 -22.09
N GLU A 51 -34.00 -13.59 -23.30
CA GLU A 51 -32.59 -13.62 -23.66
C GLU A 51 -32.08 -12.17 -23.52
N GLY A 52 -31.56 -11.85 -22.34
CA GLY A 52 -31.06 -10.53 -22.04
C GLY A 52 -29.93 -10.17 -23.00
N PRO A 53 -29.86 -8.93 -23.50
CA PRO A 53 -28.75 -8.51 -24.33
C PRO A 53 -27.47 -8.64 -23.50
N GLN A 54 -26.49 -9.39 -24.01
CA GLN A 54 -25.13 -9.43 -23.47
C GLN A 54 -24.53 -8.02 -23.62
N SER A 55 -24.87 -7.13 -22.70
CA SER A 55 -24.39 -5.75 -22.72
C SER A 55 -22.89 -5.76 -22.42
N SER A 56 -22.13 -5.02 -23.22
CA SER A 56 -20.68 -4.81 -23.07
C SER A 56 -20.28 -4.35 -21.67
N GLU A 57 -21.19 -3.68 -20.96
CA GLU A 57 -21.03 -3.23 -19.58
C GLU A 57 -20.91 -4.42 -18.59
N GLY A 58 -21.76 -5.45 -18.71
CA GLY A 58 -21.74 -6.62 -17.82
C GLY A 58 -20.42 -7.41 -17.88
N ASN A 59 -19.80 -7.47 -19.07
CA ASN A 59 -18.51 -8.13 -19.27
C ASN A 59 -17.34 -7.32 -18.68
N MET A 60 -17.43 -5.99 -18.68
CA MET A 60 -16.40 -5.11 -18.11
C MET A 60 -16.29 -5.24 -16.59
N TYR A 61 -17.43 -5.26 -15.87
CA TYR A 61 -17.44 -5.44 -14.41
C TYR A 61 -16.87 -6.79 -13.99
N LYS A 62 -17.15 -7.85 -14.76
CA LYS A 62 -16.60 -9.18 -14.52
C LYS A 62 -15.09 -9.21 -14.68
N GLY A 63 -14.54 -8.61 -15.74
CA GLY A 63 -13.09 -8.54 -15.97
C GLY A 63 -12.34 -7.78 -14.86
N ILE A 64 -12.91 -6.66 -14.39
CA ILE A 64 -12.33 -5.89 -13.28
C ILE A 64 -12.32 -6.73 -11.99
N TYR A 65 -13.44 -7.36 -11.66
CA TYR A 65 -13.55 -8.18 -10.45
C TYR A 65 -12.55 -9.35 -10.46
N GLU A 66 -12.41 -10.05 -11.60
CA GLU A 66 -11.44 -11.12 -11.77
C GLU A 66 -10.00 -10.61 -11.61
N SER A 67 -9.67 -9.46 -12.21
CA SER A 67 -8.34 -8.88 -12.08
C SER A 67 -7.96 -8.53 -10.63
N ILE A 68 -8.93 -8.10 -9.82
CA ILE A 68 -8.75 -7.79 -8.39
C ILE A 68 -8.52 -9.07 -7.60
N ILE A 69 -9.25 -10.15 -7.91
CA ILE A 69 -9.04 -11.45 -7.25
C ILE A 69 -7.65 -11.99 -7.57
N LEU A 70 -7.25 -11.96 -8.83
CA LEU A 70 -5.94 -12.43 -9.28
C LEU A 70 -4.82 -11.62 -8.61
N ASP A 71 -4.99 -10.30 -8.49
CA ASP A 71 -4.03 -9.45 -7.77
C ASP A 71 -3.93 -9.80 -6.28
N LYS A 72 -5.07 -10.05 -5.61
CA LYS A 72 -5.08 -10.49 -4.21
C LYS A 72 -4.33 -11.81 -4.04
N ILE A 73 -4.55 -12.79 -4.92
CA ILE A 73 -3.84 -14.07 -4.88
C ILE A 73 -2.34 -13.86 -5.09
N ALA A 74 -1.95 -13.05 -6.07
CA ALA A 74 -0.55 -12.73 -6.32
C ALA A 74 0.14 -12.07 -5.11
N ARG A 75 -0.53 -11.11 -4.44
CA ARG A 75 -0.02 -10.50 -3.21
C ARG A 75 0.12 -11.51 -2.07
N LYS A 76 -0.83 -12.44 -1.89
CA LYS A 76 -0.70 -13.53 -0.90
C LYS A 76 0.57 -14.35 -1.15
N ILE A 77 0.81 -14.73 -2.41
CA ILE A 77 2.01 -15.48 -2.82
C ILE A 77 3.27 -14.67 -2.51
N ALA A 78 3.30 -13.39 -2.87
CA ALA A 78 4.44 -12.51 -2.63
C ALA A 78 4.79 -12.39 -1.14
N ARG A 79 3.77 -12.30 -0.27
CA ARG A 79 3.92 -12.32 1.21
C ARG A 79 4.30 -13.70 1.76
N GLY A 80 4.22 -14.75 0.95
CA GLY A 80 4.49 -16.13 1.34
C GLY A 80 3.38 -16.75 2.18
N GLU A 81 2.15 -16.27 2.02
CA GLU A 81 0.95 -16.87 2.61
C GLU A 81 0.57 -18.16 1.85
N GLU A 82 -0.10 -19.08 2.55
CA GLU A 82 -0.64 -20.28 1.93
C GLU A 82 -1.81 -19.90 1.02
N ILE A 83 -1.84 -20.51 -0.16
CA ILE A 83 -2.91 -20.37 -1.15
C ILE A 83 -3.60 -21.71 -1.35
N THR A 84 -4.88 -21.70 -1.67
CA THR A 84 -5.63 -22.93 -1.96
C THR A 84 -5.26 -23.49 -3.34
N ALA A 85 -5.55 -24.77 -3.58
CA ALA A 85 -5.35 -25.39 -4.89
C ALA A 85 -6.16 -24.69 -5.98
N GLU A 86 -7.37 -24.22 -5.65
CA GLU A 86 -8.25 -23.46 -6.53
C GLU A 86 -7.65 -22.10 -6.88
N GLU A 87 -7.14 -21.35 -5.89
CA GLU A 87 -6.47 -20.06 -6.11
C GLU A 87 -5.24 -20.23 -7.00
N ARG A 88 -4.45 -21.30 -6.78
CA ARG A 88 -3.29 -21.64 -7.61
C ARG A 88 -3.68 -21.95 -9.05
N ALA A 89 -4.70 -22.79 -9.26
CA ALA A 89 -5.17 -23.12 -10.60
C ALA A 89 -5.68 -21.88 -11.33
N MET A 90 -6.47 -21.05 -10.64
CA MET A 90 -7.04 -19.83 -11.20
C MET A 90 -5.97 -18.84 -11.68
N ILE A 91 -4.95 -18.56 -10.87
CA ILE A 91 -3.89 -17.62 -11.27
C ILE A 91 -2.98 -18.19 -12.35
N MET A 92 -2.73 -19.50 -12.34
CA MET A 92 -1.93 -20.17 -13.36
C MET A 92 -2.60 -20.14 -14.74
N GLU A 93 -3.93 -20.30 -14.78
CA GLU A 93 -4.70 -20.23 -16.03
C GLU A 93 -4.87 -18.80 -16.52
N LYS A 94 -5.28 -17.87 -15.64
CA LYS A 94 -5.74 -16.55 -16.04
C LYS A 94 -4.66 -15.47 -16.05
N ALA A 95 -3.60 -15.62 -15.26
CA ALA A 95 -2.56 -14.60 -15.12
C ALA A 95 -1.18 -15.21 -14.78
N PRO A 96 -0.61 -16.05 -15.67
CA PRO A 96 0.69 -16.70 -15.44
C PRO A 96 1.82 -15.70 -15.19
N ASP A 97 1.83 -14.56 -15.87
CA ASP A 97 2.84 -13.51 -15.67
C ASP A 97 2.80 -12.93 -14.25
N ARG A 98 1.59 -12.76 -13.68
CA ARG A 98 1.44 -12.28 -12.30
C ARG A 98 1.90 -13.32 -11.30
N LEU A 99 1.62 -14.60 -11.57
CA LEU A 99 2.10 -15.71 -10.76
C LEU A 99 3.62 -15.72 -10.72
N GLU A 100 4.29 -15.61 -11.88
CA GLU A 100 5.74 -15.60 -11.96
C GLU A 100 6.35 -14.46 -11.13
N LYS A 101 5.87 -13.22 -11.33
CA LYS A 101 6.34 -12.05 -10.59
C LYS A 101 6.12 -12.18 -9.08
N ALA A 102 4.97 -12.72 -8.67
CA ALA A 102 4.68 -12.95 -7.26
C ALA A 102 5.61 -14.02 -6.63
N VAL A 103 5.93 -15.09 -7.37
CA VAL A 103 6.88 -16.11 -6.93
C VAL A 103 8.29 -15.54 -6.83
N GLN A 104 8.71 -14.72 -7.80
CA GLN A 104 10.00 -14.02 -7.75
C GLN A 104 10.08 -13.08 -6.54
N ALA A 105 9.03 -12.30 -6.27
CA ALA A 105 8.95 -11.43 -5.10
C ALA A 105 9.02 -12.23 -3.78
N ASN A 106 8.35 -13.39 -3.70
CA ASN A 106 8.42 -14.25 -2.52
C ASN A 106 9.82 -14.87 -2.33
N LYS A 107 10.51 -15.23 -3.41
CA LYS A 107 11.91 -15.68 -3.33
C LYS A 107 12.77 -14.57 -2.73
N ARG A 108 12.65 -13.35 -3.24
CA ARG A 108 13.38 -12.19 -2.74
C ARG A 108 13.03 -11.88 -1.27
N ARG A 109 11.76 -12.01 -0.89
CA ARG A 109 11.30 -11.91 0.50
C ARG A 109 12.08 -12.82 1.45
N LYS A 110 12.22 -14.10 1.09
CA LYS A 110 12.93 -15.10 1.90
C LYS A 110 14.41 -14.75 2.05
N GLU A 111 15.03 -14.25 0.98
CA GLU A 111 16.41 -13.76 1.03
C GLU A 111 16.56 -12.58 1.99
N ILE A 112 15.67 -11.60 1.92
CA ILE A 112 15.66 -10.43 2.81
C ILE A 112 15.41 -10.87 4.26
N GLU A 113 14.44 -11.76 4.49
CA GLU A 113 14.14 -12.30 5.81
C GLU A 113 15.37 -13.00 6.42
N ASN A 114 16.09 -13.79 5.63
CA ASN A 114 17.33 -14.44 6.08
C ASN A 114 18.43 -13.43 6.40
N ARG A 115 18.60 -12.39 5.59
CA ARG A 115 19.56 -11.29 5.85
C ARG A 115 19.20 -10.56 7.15
N VAL A 116 17.93 -10.23 7.36
CA VAL A 116 17.44 -9.57 8.58
C VAL A 116 17.66 -10.45 9.81
N LYS A 117 17.46 -11.77 9.72
CA LYS A 117 17.74 -12.72 10.81
C LYS A 117 19.23 -12.85 11.12
N ALA A 118 20.09 -12.70 10.11
CA ALA A 118 21.54 -12.78 10.25
C ALA A 118 22.17 -11.45 10.74
N ALA A 119 21.41 -10.35 10.76
CA ALA A 119 21.89 -9.06 11.21
C ALA A 119 22.28 -9.10 12.69
N LYS A 120 23.44 -8.52 13.02
CA LYS A 120 23.98 -8.51 14.39
C LYS A 120 23.36 -7.42 15.25
N THR A 121 22.91 -6.34 14.62
CA THR A 121 22.36 -5.16 15.31
C THR A 121 20.99 -4.79 14.74
N GLU A 122 20.18 -4.12 15.55
CA GLU A 122 18.89 -3.58 15.10
C GLU A 122 19.07 -2.57 13.96
N ARG A 123 20.13 -1.76 14.01
CA ARG A 123 20.45 -0.81 12.95
C ARG A 123 20.70 -1.52 11.62
N GLU A 124 21.52 -2.57 11.62
CA GLU A 124 21.81 -3.37 10.43
C GLU A 124 20.54 -4.03 9.86
N ALA A 125 19.68 -4.58 10.72
CA ALA A 125 18.40 -5.14 10.29
C ALA A 125 17.50 -4.08 9.61
N ARG A 126 17.41 -2.87 10.20
CA ARG A 126 16.64 -1.76 9.64
C ARG A 126 17.23 -1.26 8.31
N ASP A 127 18.55 -1.19 8.20
CA ASP A 127 19.24 -0.78 6.98
C ASP A 127 18.96 -1.77 5.83
N ILE A 128 18.97 -3.09 6.10
CA ILE A 128 18.60 -4.14 5.13
C ILE A 128 17.15 -3.96 4.65
N ILE A 129 16.21 -3.69 5.56
CA ILE A 129 14.80 -3.48 5.21
C ILE A 129 14.66 -2.21 4.35
N LEU A 130 15.34 -1.12 4.72
CA LEU A 130 15.29 0.14 3.98
C LEU A 130 15.88 -0.02 2.57
N GLU A 131 17.03 -0.66 2.44
CA GLU A 131 17.63 -0.98 1.13
C GLU A 131 16.64 -1.76 0.26
N SER A 132 15.98 -2.75 0.84
CA SER A 132 14.99 -3.57 0.13
C SER A 132 13.75 -2.78 -0.28
N LYS A 133 13.31 -1.80 0.51
CA LYS A 133 12.22 -0.88 0.12
C LYS A 133 12.63 0.03 -1.03
N VAL A 134 13.89 0.49 -1.03
CA VAL A 134 14.42 1.28 -2.14
C VAL A 134 14.49 0.44 -3.42
N GLU A 135 14.96 -0.81 -3.33
CA GLU A 135 14.92 -1.78 -4.45
C GLU A 135 13.50 -1.95 -5.01
N ALA A 136 12.52 -2.20 -4.14
CA ALA A 136 11.12 -2.32 -4.52
C ALA A 136 10.58 -1.06 -5.20
N LYS A 137 10.93 0.13 -4.67
CA LYS A 137 10.53 1.41 -5.26
C LYS A 137 11.16 1.65 -6.63
N ILE A 138 12.43 1.30 -6.82
CA ILE A 138 13.10 1.41 -8.12
C ILE A 138 12.41 0.51 -9.15
N ALA A 139 12.08 -0.74 -8.77
CA ALA A 139 11.34 -1.64 -9.62
C ALA A 139 9.94 -1.09 -9.98
N LEU A 140 9.26 -0.49 -9.00
CA LEU A 140 7.95 0.13 -9.19
C LEU A 140 7.98 1.33 -10.17
N ASP A 141 8.96 2.22 -9.98
CA ASP A 141 9.01 3.51 -10.69
C ASP A 141 9.63 3.39 -12.10
N LYS A 142 10.60 2.47 -12.29
CA LYS A 142 11.45 2.42 -13.50
C LYS A 142 11.56 1.05 -14.14
N GLY A 143 11.16 0.01 -13.44
CA GLY A 143 11.28 -1.37 -13.89
C GLY A 143 9.92 -1.96 -14.21
N ASP A 144 9.70 -3.15 -13.67
CA ASP A 144 8.42 -3.84 -13.75
C ASP A 144 7.52 -3.41 -12.59
N GLN A 145 6.53 -2.55 -12.90
CA GLN A 145 5.62 -1.99 -11.92
C GLN A 145 4.92 -3.07 -11.08
N ILE A 146 4.41 -4.12 -11.72
CA ILE A 146 3.67 -5.20 -11.04
C ILE A 146 4.60 -5.95 -10.10
N TYR A 147 5.82 -6.26 -10.55
CA TYR A 147 6.82 -6.87 -9.69
C TYR A 147 7.20 -5.95 -8.51
N GLY A 148 7.38 -4.65 -8.76
CA GLY A 148 7.68 -3.66 -7.72
C GLY A 148 6.59 -3.58 -6.66
N GLU A 149 5.32 -3.63 -7.05
CA GLU A 149 4.19 -3.68 -6.11
C GLU A 149 4.23 -4.94 -5.23
N TYR A 150 4.45 -6.11 -5.84
CA TYR A 150 4.54 -7.37 -5.10
C TYR A 150 5.78 -7.43 -4.20
N LEU A 151 6.91 -6.90 -4.65
CA LEU A 151 8.13 -6.83 -3.85
C LEU A 151 7.94 -5.88 -2.66
N MET A 152 7.26 -4.75 -2.84
CA MET A 152 6.95 -3.82 -1.76
C MET A 152 6.07 -4.49 -0.68
N GLU A 153 5.02 -5.22 -1.09
CA GLU A 153 4.19 -6.02 -0.18
C GLU A 153 5.01 -7.08 0.58
N ALA A 154 5.92 -7.74 -0.12
CA ALA A 154 6.80 -8.74 0.47
C ALA A 154 7.76 -8.14 1.51
N VAL A 155 8.37 -6.99 1.21
CA VAL A 155 9.26 -6.28 2.14
C VAL A 155 8.50 -5.78 3.37
N ASN A 156 7.29 -5.24 3.17
CA ASN A 156 6.42 -4.80 4.27
C ASN A 156 6.05 -5.97 5.21
N LYS A 157 5.87 -7.18 4.66
CA LYS A 157 5.67 -8.38 5.47
C LYS A 157 6.88 -8.67 6.35
N VAL A 158 8.10 -8.63 5.80
CA VAL A 158 9.34 -8.84 6.56
C VAL A 158 9.49 -7.81 7.67
N GLU A 159 9.25 -6.53 7.39
CA GLU A 159 9.29 -5.47 8.39
C GLU A 159 8.25 -5.68 9.50
N SER A 160 7.02 -6.06 9.14
CA SER A 160 5.97 -6.36 10.13
C SER A 160 6.37 -7.52 11.04
N ASP A 161 6.92 -8.59 10.48
CA ASP A 161 7.36 -9.76 11.24
C ASP A 161 8.55 -9.44 12.14
N TYR A 162 9.52 -8.66 11.63
CA TYR A 162 10.64 -8.16 12.41
C TYR A 162 10.18 -7.35 13.62
N ASN A 163 9.27 -6.40 13.41
CA ASN A 163 8.74 -5.53 14.47
C ASN A 163 7.93 -6.32 15.52
N LYS A 164 7.15 -7.32 15.10
CA LYS A 164 6.41 -8.21 16.01
C LYS A 164 7.35 -9.04 16.89
N ASN A 165 8.48 -9.48 16.33
CA ASN A 165 9.48 -10.27 17.05
C ASN A 165 10.37 -9.39 17.95
N GLY A 166 10.66 -8.14 17.56
CA GLY A 166 11.41 -7.17 18.35
C GLY A 166 10.69 -6.73 19.63
N GLY A 167 9.36 -6.80 19.68
CA GLY A 167 8.56 -6.55 20.89
C GLY A 167 8.80 -7.53 22.04
N LYS A 168 9.36 -8.71 21.77
CA LYS A 168 9.68 -9.73 22.80
C LYS A 168 11.09 -9.61 23.37
N ASN A 169 11.97 -8.80 22.76
CA ASN A 169 13.38 -8.66 23.14
C ASN A 169 13.74 -7.29 23.73
N LYS A 170 12.79 -6.56 24.34
CA LYS A 170 13.09 -5.37 25.17
C LYS A 170 13.67 -5.75 26.54
N GLY A 171 14.67 -6.64 26.56
CA GLY A 171 15.24 -7.21 27.78
C GLY A 171 16.76 -7.12 27.87
N ASN A 172 17.44 -6.43 26.95
CA ASN A 172 18.88 -6.19 27.10
C ASN A 172 19.31 -4.93 26.36
N THR A 173 18.92 -3.76 26.87
CA THR A 173 19.78 -2.58 26.74
C THR A 173 21.10 -2.91 27.44
N PRO A 174 22.26 -2.86 26.77
CA PRO A 174 23.52 -2.72 27.47
C PRO A 174 23.39 -1.46 28.34
N LYS A 175 23.42 -1.63 29.67
CA LYS A 175 23.69 -0.50 30.54
C LYS A 175 25.10 -0.06 30.18
N ASP A 176 25.22 1.09 29.53
CA ASP A 176 26.50 1.73 29.33
C ASP A 176 27.18 1.87 30.70
N ILE A 177 28.28 1.13 30.84
CA ILE A 177 29.21 1.24 31.94
C ILE A 177 30.10 2.44 31.59
N ASN A 178 29.76 3.64 32.09
CA ASN A 178 30.59 4.83 32.30
C ASN A 178 29.63 5.94 32.77
N GLU A 179 29.75 6.61 33.92
CA GLU A 179 30.90 7.24 34.54
C GLU A 179 30.82 7.08 36.08
N LYS A 180 31.70 6.26 36.66
CA LYS A 180 32.23 6.55 38.00
C LYS A 180 33.49 7.34 37.76
N GLU A 181 33.41 8.67 37.88
CA GLU A 181 34.49 9.60 38.28
C GLU A 181 34.09 11.05 37.95
N LYS A 182 33.18 11.63 38.74
CA LYS A 182 33.09 13.09 38.91
C LYS A 182 33.19 13.42 40.39
N GLY A 183 34.41 13.28 40.88
CA GLY A 183 34.83 13.74 42.19
C GLY A 183 36.27 14.23 42.08
N LYS A 184 36.44 15.52 41.77
CA LYS A 184 37.51 16.43 42.22
C LYS A 184 37.29 17.77 41.54
N GLY A 185 36.81 18.74 42.33
CA GLY A 185 36.72 20.13 41.92
C GLY A 185 38.09 20.68 41.59
N ILE A 186 38.18 21.41 40.48
CA ILE A 186 39.33 22.24 40.16
C ILE A 186 39.06 23.58 40.83
N ASP A 187 39.73 23.85 41.96
CA ASP A 187 39.71 25.15 42.63
C ASP A 187 40.66 26.08 41.88
N ILE A 188 40.12 26.97 41.06
CA ILE A 188 40.89 28.00 40.35
C ILE A 188 40.66 29.31 41.09
N ARG A 189 41.61 29.67 41.98
CA ARG A 189 41.81 31.05 42.41
C ARG A 189 42.84 31.69 41.48
N LEU A 190 42.43 32.72 40.76
CA LEU A 190 43.29 33.71 40.12
C LEU A 190 42.95 35.07 40.72
#